data_AF-A0A2N0ZFA1-F1
#
_entry.id   AF-A0A2N0ZFA1-F1
#
_cell.length_a   1.000
_cell.length_b   1.000
_cell.length_c   1.000
_cell.angle_alpha   90.00
_cell.angle_beta   90.00
_cell.angle_gamma   90.00
#
_symmetry.space_group_name_H-M   'P 1'
#
loop_
_entity.id
_entity.type
_entity.pdbx_description
1 polymer ?
#
loop_
_entity_poly.entity_id
_entity_poly.type
_entity_poly.pdbx_seq_one_letter_code
_entity_poly.pdbx_strand_id
1 'polypeptide(L)' 'MLNRDQIDDIRFCAMKKKIKNKDIAQAIVSSDALVSLFLNHKTNMSSEKQEKLIEFVENQPEYKLVRV' A
#
# COMPACT_ATOMS: atom_id res chain seq x y z
N MET A 1 -1.87 7.03 14.08
CA MET A 1 -1.65 5.60 13.79
C MET A 1 -2.83 5.12 12.98
N LEU A 2 -2.61 4.46 11.84
CA LEU A 2 -3.72 3.84 11.10
C LEU A 2 -4.35 2.72 11.91
N ASN A 3 -5.68 2.63 11.83
CA ASN A 3 -6.41 1.51 12.39
C ASN A 3 -6.29 0.28 11.48
N ARG A 4 -6.55 -0.92 12.02
CA ARG A 4 -6.45 -2.16 11.24
C ARG A 4 -7.34 -2.13 9.99
N ASP A 5 -8.56 -1.63 10.12
CA ASP A 5 -9.49 -1.52 8.99
C ASP A 5 -8.91 -0.66 7.84
N GLN A 6 -8.20 0.43 8.17
CA GLN A 6 -7.58 1.30 7.16
C GLN A 6 -6.41 0.62 6.45
N ILE A 7 -5.63 -0.21 7.17
CA ILE A 7 -4.54 -0.98 6.57
C ILE A 7 -5.11 -2.04 5.62
N ASP A 8 -6.25 -2.67 5.98
CA ASP A 8 -6.94 -3.63 5.13
C ASP A 8 -7.54 -2.97 3.89
N ASP A 9 -8.12 -1.76 4.02
CA ASP A 9 -8.62 -0.97 2.88
C ASP A 9 -7.50 -0.61 1.90
N ILE A 10 -6.35 -0.20 2.41
CA ILE A 10 -5.15 0.11 1.62
C ILE A 10 -4.66 -1.15 0.89
N ARG A 11 -4.58 -2.27 1.61
CA ARG A 11 -4.18 -3.56 1.04
C ARG A 11 -5.14 -3.99 -0.07
N PHE A 12 -6.43 -3.83 0.14
CA PHE A 12 -7.45 -4.12 -0.85
C PHE A 12 -7.34 -3.20 -2.07
N CYS A 13 -7.14 -1.89 -1.87
CA CYS A 13 -6.90 -0.93 -2.94
C CYS A 13 -5.65 -1.28 -3.76
N ALA A 14 -4.53 -1.58 -3.10
CA ALA A 14 -3.31 -2.01 -3.76
C ALA A 14 -3.52 -3.28 -4.59
N MET A 15 -4.25 -4.25 -4.05
CA MET A 15 -4.61 -5.49 -4.75
C MET A 15 -5.50 -5.22 -5.97
N LYS A 16 -6.55 -4.40 -5.82
CA LYS A 16 -7.45 -4.01 -6.92
C LYS A 16 -6.71 -3.29 -8.04
N LYS A 17 -5.74 -2.43 -7.68
CA LYS A 17 -4.88 -1.69 -8.61
C LYS A 17 -3.70 -2.52 -9.14
N LYS A 18 -3.56 -3.80 -8.75
CA LYS A 18 -2.42 -4.69 -9.08
C LYS A 18 -1.05 -4.09 -8.73
N ILE A 19 -0.99 -3.24 -7.71
CA ILE A 19 0.26 -2.67 -7.21
C ILE A 19 1.00 -3.76 -6.45
N LYS A 20 2.28 -4.00 -6.80
CA LYS A 20 3.08 -4.97 -6.06
C LYS A 20 3.68 -4.30 -4.83
N ASN A 21 3.84 -5.07 -3.76
CA ASN A 21 4.51 -4.59 -2.54
C ASN A 21 5.90 -4.02 -2.81
N LYS A 22 6.63 -4.59 -3.79
CA LYS A 22 7.91 -4.09 -4.28
C LYS A 22 7.82 -2.65 -4.83
N ASP A 23 6.76 -2.32 -5.55
CA ASP A 23 6.56 -0.99 -6.14
C ASP A 23 6.29 0.04 -5.04
N ILE A 24 5.45 -0.33 -4.07
CA ILE A 24 5.19 0.49 -2.87
C ILE A 24 6.48 0.70 -2.10
N ALA A 25 7.23 -0.37 -1.83
CA ALA A 25 8.48 -0.34 -1.10
C ALA A 25 9.51 0.59 -1.77
N GLN A 26 9.59 0.56 -3.09
CA GLN A 26 10.45 1.45 -3.86
C GLN A 26 9.99 2.92 -3.77
N ALA A 27 8.68 3.18 -3.84
CA ALA A 27 8.13 4.53 -3.72
C ALA A 27 8.34 5.16 -2.34
N ILE A 28 8.19 4.37 -1.27
CA ILE A 28 8.33 4.86 0.11
C ILE A 28 9.74 4.67 0.69
N VAL A 29 10.71 4.29 -0.15
CA VAL A 29 12.12 4.01 0.23
C VAL A 29 12.17 3.11 1.47
N SER A 30 11.47 1.97 1.40
CA SER A 30 11.45 0.95 2.45
C SER A 30 11.67 -0.45 1.88
N SER A 31 11.91 -1.41 2.76
CA SER A 31 12.06 -2.81 2.37
C SER A 31 10.70 -3.42 2.03
N ASP A 32 10.66 -4.26 1.00
CA ASP A 32 9.47 -5.04 0.62
C ASP A 32 8.93 -5.89 1.79
N ALA A 33 9.85 -6.49 2.56
CA ALA A 33 9.50 -7.21 3.78
C ALA A 33 8.78 -6.30 4.81
N LEU A 34 9.18 -5.05 4.94
CA LEU A 34 8.57 -4.11 5.88
C LEU A 34 7.15 -3.73 5.45
N VAL A 35 6.95 -3.48 4.15
CA VAL A 35 5.62 -3.24 3.58
C VAL A 35 4.72 -4.46 3.77
N SER A 36 5.22 -5.65 3.50
CA SER A 36 4.48 -6.91 3.70
C SER A 36 4.11 -7.12 5.17
N LEU A 37 5.02 -6.87 6.11
CA LEU A 37 4.74 -6.95 7.54
C LEU A 37 3.69 -5.92 7.97
N PHE A 38 3.76 -4.70 7.43
CA PHE A 38 2.83 -3.62 7.73
C PHE A 38 1.41 -3.95 7.26
N LEU A 39 1.27 -4.39 6.00
CA LEU A 39 -0.02 -4.82 5.42
C LEU A 39 -0.60 -6.10 6.05
N ASN A 40 0.18 -6.81 6.87
CA ASN A 40 -0.26 -7.97 7.64
C ASN A 40 -0.41 -7.66 9.14
N HIS A 41 -0.42 -6.39 9.53
CA HIS A 41 -0.56 -5.94 10.93
C HIS A 41 0.56 -6.45 11.86
N LYS A 42 1.69 -6.89 11.30
CA LYS A 42 2.83 -7.47 12.06
C LYS A 42 3.86 -6.43 12.49
N THR A 43 3.87 -5.27 11.87
CA THR A 43 4.73 -4.15 12.27
C THR A 43 3.98 -2.84 12.12
N ASN A 44 4.38 -1.85 12.90
CA ASN A 44 4.05 -0.47 12.63
C ASN A 44 5.14 0.16 11.77
N MET A 45 4.76 1.23 11.08
CA MET A 45 5.63 2.02 10.22
C MET A 45 5.52 3.48 10.67
N SER A 46 6.53 4.31 10.39
CA SER A 46 6.47 5.73 10.76
C SER A 46 5.34 6.45 10.02
N SER A 47 4.73 7.45 10.64
CA SER A 47 3.61 8.21 10.09
C SER A 47 3.91 8.76 8.68
N GLU A 48 5.12 9.32 8.47
CA GLU A 48 5.55 9.83 7.16
C GLU A 48 5.51 8.76 6.06
N LYS A 49 5.88 7.53 6.38
CA LYS A 49 5.87 6.41 5.42
C LYS A 49 4.45 5.91 5.16
N GLN A 50 3.59 5.98 6.17
CA GLN A 50 2.18 5.65 6.02
C GLN A 50 1.50 6.64 5.07
N GLU A 51 1.75 7.94 5.23
CA GLU A 51 1.25 8.99 4.34
C GLU A 51 1.72 8.78 2.91
N LYS A 52 3.03 8.58 2.70
CA LYS A 52 3.57 8.30 1.35
C LYS A 52 2.97 7.04 0.72
N LEU A 53 2.67 6.02 1.52
CA LEU A 53 2.04 4.80 1.03
C LEU A 53 0.62 5.08 0.56
N ILE A 54 -0.16 5.83 1.34
CA ILE A 54 -1.52 6.23 0.99
C ILE A 54 -1.50 7.09 -0.28
N GLU A 55 -0.67 8.13 -0.32
CA GLU A 55 -0.52 9.00 -1.49
C GLU A 55 -0.13 8.19 -2.73
N PHE A 56 0.78 7.23 -2.60
CA PHE A 56 1.17 6.38 -3.71
C PHE A 56 0.01 5.51 -4.20
N VAL A 57 -0.71 4.85 -3.29
CA VAL A 57 -1.86 4.00 -3.66
C VAL A 57 -2.99 4.83 -4.26
N GLU A 58 -3.26 6.04 -3.76
CA GLU A 58 -4.29 6.95 -4.29
C GLU A 58 -3.93 7.49 -5.67
N ASN A 59 -2.69 7.95 -5.87
CA ASN A 59 -2.22 8.52 -7.14
C ASN A 59 -2.11 7.49 -8.27
N GLN A 60 -2.08 6.19 -7.98
CA GLN A 60 -2.08 5.16 -9.03
C GLN A 60 -3.48 5.04 -9.66
N PRO A 61 -3.59 5.04 -11.01
CA PRO A 61 -4.87 4.91 -11.68
C PRO A 61 -5.54 3.59 -11.27
N GLU A 62 -6.86 3.61 -11.05
CA GLU A 62 -7.59 2.37 -10.86
C GLU A 62 -7.38 1.46 -12.07
N TYR A 63 -7.03 0.19 -11.83
CA TYR A 63 -6.95 -0.81 -12.89
C TYR A 63 -8.37 -1.06 -13.42
N LYS A 64 -8.81 -0.26 -14.39
CA LYS A 64 -10.03 -0.52 -15.15
C LYS A 64 -9.71 -1.69 -16.07
N LEU A 65 -10.34 -2.84 -15.81
CA LEU A 65 -10.50 -3.89 -16.80
C LEU A 65 -11.26 -3.27 -17.97
N VAL A 66 -10.55 -2.83 -19.01
CA VAL A 66 -11.15 -2.50 -20.29
C VAL A 66 -11.73 -3.81 -20.81
N ARG A 67 -13.05 -3.94 -20.75
CA ARG A 67 -13.78 -5.00 -21.44
C ARG A 67 -13.71 -4.65 -22.93
N VAL A 68 -12.77 -5.28 -23.64
CA VAL A 68 -12.73 -5.28 -25.11
C VAL A 68 -13.79 -6.24 -25.63
#